data_AF-A0A2H5VGI9-F1
#
_entry.id   AF-A0A2H5VGI9-F1
#
_cell.length_a   1.000
_cell.length_b   1.000
_cell.length_c   1.000
_cell.angle_alpha   90.00
_cell.angle_beta   90.00
_cell.angle_gamma   90.00
#
_symmetry.space_group_name_H-M   'P 1'
#
loop_
_entity.id
_entity.type
_entity.pdbx_description
1 polymer ?
#
loop_
_entity_poly.entity_id
_entity_poly.type
_entity_poly.pdbx_seq_one_letter_code
_entity_poly.pdbx_strand_id
1 'polypeptide(L)' 'MIQEEYPVKVKWVKDFQFIAKDDSNHGIILDLPESSGGENLGFTPTKLLLASIATCTAMDIVLLMRK' A
#
# COMPACT_ATOMS: atom_id res chain seq x y z
N MET A 1 1.67 -27.20 1.06
CA MET A 1 2.11 -25.89 1.56
C MET A 1 1.89 -24.91 0.43
N ILE A 2 0.77 -24.21 0.48
CA ILE A 2 0.18 -23.47 -0.64
C ILE A 2 0.89 -22.10 -0.66
N GLN A 3 1.57 -21.78 -1.75
CA GLN A 3 2.05 -20.42 -2.02
C GLN A 3 0.80 -19.58 -2.31
N GLU A 4 0.39 -18.71 -1.38
CA GLU A 4 -0.56 -17.65 -1.71
C GLU A 4 0.18 -16.58 -2.53
N GLU A 5 -0.16 -16.48 -3.81
CA GLU A 5 0.31 -15.43 -4.72
C GLU A 5 -0.44 -14.12 -4.42
N TYR A 6 0.07 -13.33 -3.47
CA TYR A 6 -0.17 -11.88 -3.44
C TYR A 6 1.14 -11.16 -3.81
N PRO A 7 1.64 -11.31 -5.05
CA PRO A 7 2.95 -10.80 -5.44
C PRO A 7 2.94 -9.27 -5.46
N VAL A 8 3.51 -8.65 -4.43
CA VAL A 8 3.83 -7.23 -4.43
C VAL A 8 5.33 -7.05 -4.66
N LYS A 9 5.69 -6.33 -5.73
CA LYS A 9 7.08 -5.95 -6.03
C LYS A 9 7.34 -4.54 -5.53
N VAL A 10 8.32 -4.38 -4.66
CA VAL A 10 8.74 -3.07 -4.18
C VAL A 10 10.05 -2.67 -4.86
N LYS A 11 10.07 -1.49 -5.46
CA LYS A 11 11.24 -0.88 -6.09
C LYS A 11 11.60 0.41 -5.38
N TRP A 12 12.83 0.51 -4.90
CA TRP A 12 13.39 1.78 -4.45
C TRP A 12 13.68 2.71 -5.64
N VAL A 13 13.40 3.99 -5.49
CA VAL A 13 13.64 5.00 -6.54
C VAL A 13 14.79 5.92 -6.16
N LYS A 14 14.65 6.62 -5.03
CA LYS A 14 15.66 7.51 -4.42
C LYS A 14 15.26 7.81 -2.98
N ASP A 15 16.22 8.17 -2.12
CA ASP A 15 15.97 8.59 -0.74
C ASP A 15 14.96 7.67 -0.01
N PHE A 16 13.84 8.23 0.48
CA PHE A 16 12.75 7.47 1.10
C PHE A 16 11.61 7.09 0.14
N GLN A 17 11.78 7.32 -1.16
CA GLN A 17 10.77 7.03 -2.18
C GLN A 17 10.87 5.59 -2.68
N PHE A 18 9.74 4.88 -2.63
CA PHE A 18 9.54 3.54 -3.16
C PHE A 18 8.29 3.47 -4.03
N ILE A 19 8.27 2.54 -4.97
CA ILE A 19 7.09 2.18 -5.76
C ILE A 19 6.78 0.71 -5.47
N ALA A 20 5.60 0.45 -4.91
CA ALA A 20 5.04 -0.89 -4.81
C ALA A 20 4.13 -1.17 -6.00
N LYS A 21 4.22 -2.36 -6.59
CA LYS A 21 3.36 -2.82 -7.68
C LYS A 21 2.77 -4.20 -7.39
N ASP A 22 1.50 -4.38 -7.71
CA ASP A 22 0.88 -5.72 -7.75
C ASP A 22 1.19 -6.45 -9.07
N ASP A 23 0.64 -7.65 -9.23
CA ASP A 23 0.69 -8.45 -10.46
C ASP A 23 0.06 -7.75 -11.67
N SER A 24 -0.94 -6.91 -11.42
CA SER A 24 -1.70 -6.16 -12.41
C SER A 24 -1.02 -4.84 -12.81
N ASN A 25 0.18 -4.56 -12.29
CA ASN A 25 0.96 -3.34 -12.49
C ASN A 25 0.33 -2.04 -11.94
N HIS A 26 -0.63 -2.12 -11.02
CA HIS A 26 -1.08 -0.96 -10.25
C HIS A 26 0.05 -0.49 -9.32
N GLY A 27 0.35 0.81 -9.36
CA GLY A 27 1.48 1.39 -8.62
C GLY A 27 1.02 2.22 -7.42
N ILE A 28 1.71 2.04 -6.29
CA ILE A 28 1.59 2.92 -5.12
C ILE A 28 2.96 3.52 -4.84
N ILE A 29 3.02 4.85 -4.69
CA ILE A 29 4.22 5.54 -4.21
C ILE A 29 4.19 5.55 -2.68
N LEU A 30 5.28 5.10 -2.08
CA LEU A 30 5.55 5.23 -0.66
C LEU A 30 6.68 6.23 -0.46
N ASP A 31 6.52 7.10 0.54
CA ASP A 31 7.49 8.14 0.88
C ASP A 31 7.34 8.54 2.34
N LEU A 32 8.24 9.37 2.86
CA LEU A 32 8.10 10.02 4.16
C LEU A 32 7.73 11.51 4.01
N PRO A 33 7.21 12.14 5.08
CA PRO A 33 7.04 13.59 5.10
C PRO A 33 8.40 14.29 5.02
N GLU A 34 8.41 15.53 4.53
CA GLU A 34 9.61 16.39 4.48
C GLU A 34 10.28 16.53 5.85
N SER A 35 9.48 16.61 6.93
CA SER A 35 9.98 16.68 8.32
C SER A 35 10.80 15.45 8.77
N SER A 36 10.69 14.34 8.04
CA SER A 36 11.42 13.10 8.29
C SER A 36 12.41 12.78 7.17
N GLY A 37 12.70 13.74 6.29
CA GLY A 37 13.68 13.64 5.21
C GLY A 37 13.15 13.06 3.89
N GLY A 38 11.84 12.80 3.77
CA GLY A 38 11.23 12.39 2.50
C GLY A 38 10.79 13.57 1.63
N GLU A 39 10.12 13.29 0.52
CA GLU A 39 9.62 14.32 -0.41
C GLU A 39 8.08 14.49 -0.34
N ASN A 40 7.42 13.76 0.58
CA ASN A 40 5.97 13.76 0.75
C ASN A 40 5.19 13.47 -0.56
N LEU A 41 5.75 12.62 -1.44
CA LEU A 41 5.17 12.30 -2.76
C LEU A 41 4.21 11.11 -2.76
N GLY A 42 3.98 10.48 -1.62
CA GLY A 42 3.16 9.29 -1.49
C GLY A 42 2.72 8.98 -0.06
N PHE A 43 2.11 7.81 0.14
CA PHE A 43 1.74 7.39 1.48
C PHE A 43 2.98 7.06 2.30
N THR A 44 3.01 7.51 3.55
CA THR A 44 3.91 6.87 4.52
C THR A 44 3.55 5.40 4.67
N PRO A 45 4.53 4.48 4.78
CA PRO A 45 4.23 3.06 4.94
C PRO A 45 3.21 2.76 6.04
N THR A 46 3.29 3.46 7.18
CA THR A 46 2.33 3.32 8.27
C THR A 46 0.91 3.74 7.88
N LYS A 47 0.74 4.91 7.24
CA LYS A 47 -0.59 5.34 6.75
C LYS A 47 -1.17 4.39 5.71
N LEU A 48 -0.33 3.84 4.82
CA LEU A 48 -0.78 2.86 3.84
C LEU A 48 -1.26 1.57 4.51
N LEU A 49 -0.52 1.07 5.51
CA LEU A 49 -0.92 -0.10 6.29
C LEU A 49 -2.24 0.12 7.05
N LEU A 50 -2.42 1.29 7.66
CA LEU A 50 -3.66 1.62 8.34
C LEU A 50 -4.84 1.69 7.37
N ALA A 51 -4.63 2.30 6.19
CA ALA A 51 -5.63 2.36 5.14
C ALA A 51 -5.99 0.97 4.61
N SER A 52 -5.01 0.07 4.43
CA SER A 52 -5.27 -1.30 3.94
C SER A 52 -6.11 -2.09 4.94
N ILE A 53 -5.78 -2.04 6.23
CA ILE A 53 -6.56 -2.70 7.30
C ILE A 53 -7.98 -2.15 7.36
N ALA A 54 -8.13 -0.81 7.40
CA ALA A 54 -9.44 -0.17 7.44
C ALA A 54 -10.30 -0.54 6.22
N THR A 55 -9.69 -0.59 5.04
CA THR A 55 -10.37 -0.98 3.80
C THR A 55 -10.79 -2.44 3.83
N CYS A 56 -9.95 -3.34 4.35
CA CYS A 56 -10.29 -4.75 4.49
C CYS A 56 -11.55 -4.93 5.35
N THR A 57 -11.62 -4.27 6.52
CA THR A 57 -12.82 -4.30 7.37
C THR A 57 -14.04 -3.67 6.69
N ALA A 58 -13.86 -2.55 5.98
CA ALA A 58 -14.96 -1.90 5.28
C ALA A 58 -15.54 -2.78 4.14
N MET A 59 -14.69 -3.53 3.43
CA MET A 59 -15.12 -4.46 2.40
C MET A 59 -16.04 -5.55 2.96
N ASP A 60 -15.74 -6.08 4.15
CA ASP A 60 -16.61 -7.07 4.82
C ASP A 60 -18.01 -6.50 5.06
N ILE A 61 -18.12 -5.25 5.53
CA ILE A 61 -19.40 -4.57 5.74
C ILE A 61 -20.15 -4.40 4.42
N VAL A 62 -19.46 -3.96 3.37
CA VAL A 62 -20.06 -3.79 2.03
C VAL A 62 -20.59 -5.12 1.50
N LEU A 63 -19.87 -6.22 1.70
CA LEU A 63 -20.30 -7.56 1.30
C LEU A 63 -21.54 -8.02 2.10
N LEU A 64 -21.59 -7.74 3.40
CA LEU A 64 -22.78 -8.00 4.23
C LEU A 64 -24.00 -7.23 3.74
N MET A 65 -23.83 -5.96 3.35
CA MET A 65 -24.93 -5.11 2.85
C MET A 65 -25.49 -5.54 1.49
N ARG A 66 -24.72 -6.30 0.69
CA ARG A 66 -25.12 -6.77 -0.65
C ARG A 66 -25.78 -8.14 -0.64
N LYS A 67 -25.96 -8.75 0.53
CA LYS A 67 -26.61 -10.04 0.73
C LYS A 67 -28.08 -9.86 1.06
#